data_AF-K1JJU8-F1
#
_entry.id   AF-K1JJU8-F1
#
_cell.length_a   1.000
_cell.length_b   1.000
_cell.length_c   1.000
_cell.angle_alpha   90.00
_cell.angle_beta   90.00
_cell.angle_gamma   90.00
#
_symmetry.space_group_name_H-M   'P 1'
#
loop_
_entity.id
_entity.type
_entity.pdbx_description
1 polymer ?
#
loop_
_entity_poly.entity_id
_entity_poly.type
_entity_poly.pdbx_seq_one_letter_code
_entity_poly.pdbx_strand_id
1 'polypeptide(L)'
;MKDLTDTEKAGITLLLQKAQANADHPLTNAERNRIREEGRLKVVADRAAAVKAATQLAREKAKERAANQVLPETFSWVDSVSNRFRKKP
;
A
#
# COMPACT_ATOMS: atom_id res chain seq x y z
N MET A 1 4.98 -20.35 0.14
CA MET A 1 5.71 -19.54 1.15
C MET A 1 6.89 -18.76 0.56
N LYS A 2 7.29 -18.98 -0.71
CA LYS A 2 8.54 -18.43 -1.27
C LYS A 2 8.52 -16.89 -1.41
N ASP A 3 7.34 -16.30 -1.60
CA ASP A 3 7.15 -14.85 -1.87
C ASP A 3 6.70 -14.03 -0.65
N LEU A 4 6.73 -14.66 0.53
CA LEU A 4 6.41 -14.00 1.80
C LEU A 4 7.69 -13.50 2.46
N THR A 5 7.61 -12.35 3.12
CA THR A 5 8.69 -11.86 3.98
C THR A 5 8.78 -12.75 5.22
N ASP A 6 9.91 -12.70 5.93
CA ASP A 6 10.08 -13.54 7.12
C ASP A 6 9.11 -13.15 8.25
N THR A 7 8.73 -11.88 8.33
CA THR A 7 7.69 -11.40 9.24
C THR A 7 6.31 -11.98 8.92
N GLU A 8 5.96 -12.07 7.64
CA GLU A 8 4.68 -12.66 7.20
C GLU A 8 4.67 -14.18 7.42
N LYS A 9 5.78 -14.87 7.14
CA LYS A 9 5.92 -16.30 7.46
C LYS A 9 5.79 -16.56 8.96
N ALA A 10 6.39 -15.70 9.79
CA ALA A 10 6.24 -15.78 11.25
C ALA A 10 4.78 -15.54 11.66
N GLY A 11 4.09 -14.58 11.04
CA GLY A 11 2.66 -14.33 11.27
C GLY A 11 1.78 -15.55 10.94
N ILE A 12 2.00 -16.20 9.80
CA ILE A 12 1.27 -17.43 9.42
C ILE A 12 1.62 -18.60 10.37
N THR A 13 2.87 -18.68 10.82
CA THR A 13 3.29 -19.71 11.79
C THR A 13 2.61 -19.51 13.13
N LEU A 14 2.46 -18.27 13.58
CA LEU A 14 1.73 -17.93 14.81
C LEU A 14 0.23 -18.25 14.68
N LEU A 15 -0.36 -18.04 13.50
CA LEU A 15 -1.74 -18.48 13.22
C LEU A 15 -1.88 -20.00 13.34
N LEU A 16 -0.93 -20.77 12.80
CA LEU A 16 -0.91 -22.23 12.95
C LEU A 16 -0.75 -22.68 14.40
N GLN A 17 0.13 -22.02 15.17
CA GLN A 17 0.31 -22.33 16.58
C GLN A 17 -0.96 -22.04 17.40
N LYS A 18 -1.61 -20.89 17.15
CA LYS A 18 -2.89 -20.55 17.79
C LYS A 18 -3.99 -21.55 17.43
N ALA A 19 -4.10 -21.91 16.16
CA ALA A 19 -5.07 -22.92 15.73
C ALA A 19 -4.81 -24.29 16.36
N GLN A 20 -3.54 -24.68 16.50
CA GLN A 20 -3.17 -25.92 17.16
C GLN A 20 -3.45 -25.89 18.67
N ALA A 21 -3.25 -24.75 19.33
CA ALA A 21 -3.55 -24.57 20.75
C ALA A 21 -5.06 -24.55 21.05
N ASN A 22 -5.88 -24.11 20.09
CA ASN A 22 -7.34 -24.05 20.23
C ASN A 22 -8.03 -25.35 19.76
N ALA A 23 -7.30 -26.26 19.13
CA ALA A 23 -7.83 -27.53 18.68
C ALA A 23 -7.58 -28.60 19.76
N ASP A 24 -8.62 -29.37 20.09
CA ASP A 24 -8.49 -30.54 20.97
C ASP A 24 -7.78 -31.72 20.30
N HIS A 25 -7.39 -31.56 19.02
CA HIS A 25 -6.70 -32.56 18.23
C HIS A 25 -5.49 -31.98 17.49
N PRO A 26 -4.49 -32.82 17.13
CA PRO A 26 -3.48 -32.43 16.17
C PRO A 26 -4.11 -31.98 14.85
N LEU A 27 -3.68 -30.84 14.32
CA LEU A 27 -4.19 -30.35 13.05
C LEU A 27 -3.78 -31.28 11.91
N THR A 28 -4.77 -31.70 11.12
CA THR A 28 -4.56 -32.48 9.91
C THR A 28 -3.80 -31.67 8.85
N ASN A 29 -3.23 -32.36 7.87
CA ASN A 29 -2.57 -31.68 6.74
C ASN A 29 -3.52 -30.72 6.00
N ALA A 30 -4.79 -31.10 5.86
CA ALA A 30 -5.80 -30.30 5.21
C ALA A 30 -6.05 -28.98 5.97
N GLU A 31 -6.23 -29.05 7.29
CA GLU A 31 -6.45 -27.87 8.14
C GLU A 31 -5.24 -26.95 8.17
N ARG A 32 -4.03 -27.51 8.32
CA ARG A 32 -2.80 -26.72 8.26
C ARG A 32 -2.65 -25.99 6.93
N ASN A 33 -3.01 -26.64 5.82
CA ASN A 33 -2.96 -26.00 4.51
C ASN A 33 -4.02 -24.91 4.33
N ARG A 34 -5.25 -25.11 4.85
CA ARG A 34 -6.28 -24.06 4.88
C ARG A 34 -5.81 -22.83 5.67
N ILE A 35 -5.31 -23.01 6.88
CA ILE A 35 -4.82 -21.91 7.72
C ILE A 35 -3.67 -21.15 7.05
N ARG A 36 -2.76 -21.88 6.38
CA ARG A 36 -1.68 -21.23 5.61
C ARG A 36 -2.23 -20.40 4.46
N GLU A 37 -3.22 -20.90 3.73
CA GLU A 37 -3.79 -20.20 2.59
C GLU A 37 -4.59 -18.97 3.04
N GLU A 38 -5.42 -19.10 4.09
CA GLU A 38 -6.09 -17.96 4.73
C GLU A 38 -5.10 -16.90 5.19
N GLY A 39 -3.99 -17.32 5.80
CA GLY A 39 -2.89 -16.44 6.18
C GLY A 39 -2.26 -15.73 4.98
N ARG A 40 -2.09 -16.41 3.84
CA ARG A 40 -1.57 -15.79 2.61
C ARG A 40 -2.53 -14.78 2.02
N LEU A 41 -3.82 -15.10 1.96
CA LEU A 41 -4.85 -14.17 1.47
C LEU A 41 -4.89 -12.91 2.33
N LYS A 42 -4.78 -13.06 3.65
CA LYS A 42 -4.69 -11.92 4.58
C LYS A 42 -3.47 -11.05 4.29
N VAL A 43 -2.29 -11.65 4.12
CA VAL A 43 -1.07 -10.92 3.79
C VAL A 43 -1.21 -10.12 2.48
N VAL A 44 -1.80 -10.72 1.45
CA VAL A 44 -2.05 -10.03 0.17
C VAL A 44 -3.02 -8.86 0.37
N ALA A 45 -4.09 -9.05 1.14
CA ALA A 45 -5.03 -7.98 1.46
C ALA A 45 -4.37 -6.84 2.25
N ASP A 46 -3.55 -7.17 3.25
CA ASP A 46 -2.84 -6.20 4.09
C ASP A 46 -1.83 -5.39 3.26
N ARG A 47 -1.08 -6.05 2.35
CA ARG A 47 -0.19 -5.37 1.40
C ARG A 47 -0.98 -4.41 0.48
N ALA A 48 -2.11 -4.85 -0.06
CA ALA A 48 -2.95 -4.01 -0.91
C ALA A 48 -3.51 -2.80 -0.14
N ALA A 49 -3.91 -2.99 1.12
CA ALA A 49 -4.37 -1.92 2.00
C ALA A 49 -3.24 -0.92 2.29
N ALA A 50 -2.02 -1.41 2.58
CA ALA A 50 -0.86 -0.56 2.82
C ALA A 50 -0.50 0.30 1.60
N VAL A 51 -0.55 -0.28 0.38
CA VAL A 51 -0.32 0.48 -0.86
C VAL A 51 -1.39 1.55 -1.06
N LYS A 52 -2.67 1.23 -0.82
CA LYS A 52 -3.77 2.22 -0.91
C LYS A 52 -3.57 3.36 0.09
N ALA A 53 -3.24 3.05 1.34
CA ALA A 53 -2.98 4.04 2.38
C ALA A 53 -1.79 4.94 2.02
N ALA A 54 -0.68 4.35 1.56
CA ALA A 54 0.48 5.11 1.10
C ALA A 54 0.15 6.03 -0.08
N THR A 55 -0.67 5.55 -1.03
CA THR A 55 -1.11 6.34 -2.19
C THR A 55 -1.99 7.52 -1.77
N GLN A 56 -2.92 7.30 -0.83
CA GLN A 56 -3.76 8.37 -0.29
C GLN A 56 -2.91 9.43 0.42
N LEU A 57 -1.97 9.00 1.26
CA LEU A 57 -1.07 9.91 1.96
C LEU A 57 -0.18 10.70 0.99
N ALA A 58 0.28 10.08 -0.10
CA ALA A 58 1.03 10.77 -1.15
C ALA A 58 0.19 11.84 -1.86
N ARG A 59 -1.11 11.57 -2.11
CA ARG A 59 -2.04 12.54 -2.69
C ARG A 59 -2.31 13.71 -1.74
N GLU A 60 -2.53 13.46 -0.46
CA GLU A 60 -2.73 14.54 0.52
C GLU A 60 -1.47 15.41 0.63
N LYS A 61 -0.29 14.82 0.71
CA LYS A 61 0.98 15.57 0.66
C LYS A 61 1.17 16.35 -0.64
N ALA A 62 0.63 15.90 -1.76
CA ALA A 62 0.68 16.64 -3.03
C ALA A 62 -0.27 17.84 -3.00
N LYS A 63 -1.48 17.68 -2.46
CA LYS A 63 -2.43 18.78 -2.25
C LYS A 63 -1.86 19.84 -1.31
N GLU A 64 -1.26 19.44 -0.20
CA GLU A 64 -0.59 20.37 0.73
C GLU A 64 0.53 21.16 0.04
N ARG A 65 1.37 20.49 -0.77
CA ARG A 65 2.41 21.18 -1.55
C ARG A 65 1.81 22.16 -2.55
N ALA A 66 0.71 21.81 -3.22
CA ALA A 66 0.03 22.70 -4.15
C ALA A 66 -0.60 23.91 -3.44
N ALA A 67 -1.21 23.72 -2.27
CA ALA A 67 -1.77 24.80 -1.47
C ALA A 67 -0.67 25.75 -0.94
N ASN A 68 0.50 25.22 -0.60
CA ASN A 68 1.64 25.99 -0.14
C ASN A 68 2.49 26.58 -1.28
N GLN A 69 2.20 26.24 -2.55
CA GLN A 69 2.76 26.96 -3.68
C GLN A 69 2.08 28.33 -3.77
N VAL A 70 2.55 29.27 -2.95
CA VAL A 70 2.27 30.69 -3.13
C VAL A 70 3.01 31.12 -4.39
N LEU A 71 2.30 31.17 -5.51
CA LEU A 71 2.79 31.89 -6.68
C LEU A 71 2.93 33.36 -6.29
N PRO A 72 4.03 34.04 -6.65
CA PRO A 72 4.14 35.48 -6.44
C PRO A 72 2.89 36.18 -6.99
N GLU A 73 2.39 37.23 -6.33
CA GLU A 73 1.23 37.99 -6.83
C GLU A 73 1.43 38.54 -8.26
N THR A 74 2.69 38.60 -8.70
CA THR A 74 3.12 39.00 -10.05
C THR A 74 3.21 37.85 -11.06
N PHE A 75 2.93 36.61 -10.67
CA PHE A 75 3.04 35.46 -11.56
C PHE A 75 1.86 35.40 -12.55
N SER A 76 2.19 35.44 -13.84
CA SER A 76 1.23 35.31 -14.95
C SER A 76 1.50 34.00 -15.70
N TRP A 77 0.51 33.11 -15.72
CA TRP A 77 0.55 31.89 -16.53
C TRP A 77 0.72 32.19 -18.01
N VAL A 78 0.15 33.31 -18.48
CA VAL A 78 0.25 33.73 -19.88
C VAL A 78 1.71 34.07 -20.22
N ASP A 79 2.45 34.67 -19.30
CA ASP A 79 3.86 35.06 -19.47
C ASP A 79 4.86 33.94 -19.16
N SER A 80 4.43 32.90 -18.45
CA SER A 80 5.25 31.71 -18.20
C SER A 80 5.35 30.78 -19.42
N VAL A 81 4.46 30.90 -20.41
CA VAL A 81 4.54 30.11 -21.65
C VAL A 81 5.57 30.74 -22.58
N SER A 82 6.58 29.97 -22.98
CA SER A 82 7.68 30.49 -23.80
C SER A 82 7.16 31.14 -25.10
N ASN A 83 7.77 32.25 -25.50
CA ASN A 83 7.48 32.97 -26.74
C ASN A 83 7.55 32.10 -28.01
N ARG A 84 8.11 30.88 -27.93
CA ARG A 84 8.16 29.93 -29.04
C ARG A 84 6.79 29.42 -29.49
N PHE A 85 5.76 29.51 -28.64
CA PHE A 85 4.38 29.09 -28.96
C PHE A 85 3.41 30.25 -29.18
N ARG A 86 3.84 31.49 -28.87
CA ARG A 86 3.09 32.68 -29.25
C ARG A 86 3.31 32.89 -30.76
N LYS A 87 2.41 32.35 -31.59
CA LYS A 87 2.33 32.73 -33.01
C LYS A 87 2.24 34.25 -33.05
N LYS A 88 3.24 34.89 -33.68
CA LYS A 88 3.16 36.32 -33.98
C LYS A 88 1.95 36.57 -34.91
N PRO A 89 1.28 37.74 -34.79
CA PRO A 89 0.18 38.13 -35.66
C PRO A 89 0.60 38.18 -37.13
#